data_AF-A0A375HVF3-F1
#
_entry.id   AF-A0A375HVF3-F1
#
_cell.length_a   1.000
_cell.length_b   1.000
_cell.length_c   1.000
_cell.angle_alpha   90.00
_cell.angle_beta   90.00
_cell.angle_gamma   90.00
#
_symmetry.space_group_name_H-M   'P 1'
#
loop_
_entity.id
_entity.type
_entity.pdbx_description
1 polymer ?
#
loop_
_entity_poly.entity_id
_entity_poly.type
_entity_poly.pdbx_seq_one_letter_code
_entity_poly.pdbx_strand_id
1 'polypeptide(L)'
;MPAPYQSHMDIPRDTVKAIYRSAIDPRASDGEGAAWWDAVAAEVLAVARAEMNNAAAAAIIAWWHHDWSQVSDSPKAAAARIRRASRALSRRVRQ
;
A
#
# COMPACT_ATOMS: atom_id res chain seq x y z
N MET A 1 -14.17 18.14 -20.52
CA MET A 1 -14.77 16.90 -19.95
C MET A 1 -13.69 15.83 -19.92
N PRO A 2 -13.00 15.57 -18.80
CA PRO A 2 -12.14 14.40 -18.71
C PRO A 2 -12.93 13.18 -18.20
N ALA A 3 -12.53 12.03 -18.72
CA ALA A 3 -13.19 10.71 -18.71
C ALA A 3 -13.41 10.12 -17.30
N PRO A 4 -14.39 9.20 -17.14
CA PRO A 4 -14.61 8.50 -15.88
C PRO A 4 -13.39 7.64 -15.56
N TYR A 5 -12.71 7.98 -14.47
CA TYR A 5 -11.56 7.23 -13.96
C TYR A 5 -11.98 5.78 -13.73
N GLN A 6 -11.25 4.88 -14.37
CA GLN A 6 -11.51 3.47 -14.48
C GLN A 6 -11.74 2.83 -13.10
N SER A 7 -12.86 2.12 -12.96
CA SER A 7 -13.17 1.26 -11.82
C SER A 7 -12.14 0.14 -11.72
N HIS A 8 -11.09 0.34 -10.93
CA HIS A 8 -10.02 -0.62 -10.69
C HIS A 8 -10.31 -1.35 -9.37
N MET A 9 -11.29 -2.28 -9.34
CA MET A 9 -11.53 -3.18 -8.19
C MET A 9 -11.28 -2.47 -6.83
N ASP A 10 -12.05 -1.42 -6.59
CA ASP A 10 -11.71 -0.31 -5.70
C ASP A 10 -11.62 -0.75 -4.24
N ILE A 11 -10.41 -0.88 -3.72
CA ILE A 11 -10.18 -0.69 -2.29
C ILE A 11 -10.37 0.82 -2.06
N PRO A 12 -11.32 1.27 -1.20
CA PRO A 12 -11.54 2.69 -0.98
C PRO A 12 -10.24 3.41 -0.62
N ARG A 13 -10.02 4.63 -1.11
CA ARG A 13 -8.79 5.40 -0.83
C ARG A 13 -8.51 5.51 0.66
N ASP A 14 -9.54 5.70 1.48
CA ASP A 14 -9.44 5.70 2.96
C ASP A 14 -8.91 4.39 3.54
N THR A 15 -9.21 3.29 2.87
CA THR A 15 -8.74 1.96 3.27
C THR A 15 -7.27 1.75 2.89
N VAL A 16 -6.83 2.25 1.73
CA VAL A 16 -5.41 2.29 1.37
C VAL A 16 -4.63 3.13 2.38
N LYS A 17 -5.15 4.32 2.74
CA LYS A 17 -4.57 5.19 3.76
C LYS A 17 -4.44 4.49 5.11
N ALA A 18 -5.47 3.76 5.53
CA ALA A 18 -5.44 2.98 6.77
C ALA A 18 -4.39 1.86 6.72
N ILE A 19 -4.26 1.15 5.60
CA ILE A 19 -3.22 0.13 5.41
C ILE A 19 -1.83 0.78 5.47
N TYR A 20 -1.63 1.88 4.74
CA TYR A 20 -0.36 2.60 4.71
C TYR A 20 0.03 3.08 6.12
N ARG A 21 -0.90 3.72 6.85
CA ARG A 21 -0.68 4.17 8.23
C ARG A 21 -0.39 3.04 9.19
N SER A 22 -1.06 1.90 9.03
CA SER A 22 -0.84 0.73 9.89
C SER A 22 0.46 -0.02 9.57
N ALA A 23 0.93 0.02 8.33
CA ALA A 23 2.03 -0.82 7.86
C ALA A 23 3.37 -0.08 7.74
N ILE A 24 3.32 1.24 7.51
CA ILE A 24 4.47 2.06 7.10
C ILE A 24 4.63 3.24 8.06
N ASP A 25 3.74 4.23 7.98
CA ASP A 25 3.87 5.45 8.77
C ASP A 25 2.52 5.88 9.38
N PRO A 26 2.35 5.68 10.71
CA PRO A 26 1.17 6.14 11.43
C PRO A 26 0.94 7.65 11.36
N ARG A 27 1.98 8.45 11.06
CA ARG A 27 1.94 9.92 11.02
C ARG A 27 1.61 10.47 9.64
N ALA A 28 1.46 9.63 8.62
CA ALA A 28 1.14 10.05 7.27
C ALA A 28 -0.19 10.83 7.22
N SER A 29 -0.11 12.12 6.88
CA SER A 29 -1.27 13.02 6.82
C SER A 29 -1.92 13.00 5.44
N ASP A 30 -3.18 13.46 5.36
CA ASP A 30 -3.86 13.65 4.08
C ASP A 30 -3.35 14.86 3.28
N GLY A 31 -2.32 15.57 3.78
CA GLY A 31 -1.69 16.71 3.10
C GLY A 31 -0.82 16.31 1.90
N GLU A 32 -0.42 15.04 1.81
CA GLU A 32 0.14 14.47 0.58
C GLU A 32 -0.96 14.46 -0.48
N GLY A 33 -0.78 15.21 -1.58
CA GLY A 33 -1.85 15.48 -2.55
C GLY A 33 -2.49 14.21 -3.15
N ALA A 34 -3.69 14.34 -3.73
CA ALA A 34 -4.47 13.20 -4.23
C ALA A 34 -3.69 12.28 -5.20
N ALA A 35 -2.85 12.86 -6.07
CA ALA A 35 -2.01 12.12 -7.00
C ALA A 35 -0.98 11.22 -6.30
N TRP A 36 -0.47 11.64 -5.15
CA TRP A 36 0.45 10.83 -4.35
C TRP A 36 -0.27 9.61 -3.76
N TRP A 37 -1.47 9.81 -3.20
CA TRP A 37 -2.28 8.71 -2.67
C TRP A 37 -2.75 7.73 -3.76
N ASP A 38 -2.98 8.20 -4.99
CA ASP A 38 -3.32 7.30 -6.11
C ASP A 38 -2.15 6.42 -6.54
N ALA A 39 -0.93 6.96 -6.56
CA ALA A 39 0.28 6.16 -6.79
C ALA A 39 0.48 5.12 -5.68
N VAL A 40 0.39 5.56 -4.42
CA VAL A 40 0.48 4.67 -3.25
C VAL A 40 -0.60 3.58 -3.30
N ALA A 41 -1.83 3.90 -3.71
CA ALA A 41 -2.90 2.92 -3.86
C ALA A 41 -2.59 1.85 -4.90
N ALA A 42 -2.08 2.26 -6.07
CA ALA A 42 -1.69 1.32 -7.12
C ALA A 42 -0.59 0.36 -6.63
N GLU A 43 0.39 0.87 -5.89
CA GLU A 43 1.53 0.09 -5.39
C GLU A 43 1.16 -0.81 -4.22
N VAL A 44 0.36 -0.33 -3.27
CA VAL A 44 -0.20 -1.16 -2.18
C VAL A 44 -1.02 -2.31 -2.76
N LEU A 45 -1.82 -2.05 -3.79
CA LEU A 45 -2.60 -3.08 -4.46
C LEU A 45 -1.71 -4.08 -5.21
N ALA A 46 -0.64 -3.61 -5.86
CA ALA A 46 0.34 -4.48 -6.51
C ALA A 46 1.09 -5.38 -5.50
N VAL A 47 1.48 -4.84 -4.34
CA VAL A 47 2.07 -5.58 -3.22
C VAL A 47 1.10 -6.63 -2.67
N ALA A 48 -0.17 -6.26 -2.53
CA ALA A 48 -1.21 -7.17 -2.06
C ALA A 48 -1.45 -8.33 -3.05
N ARG A 49 -1.41 -8.04 -4.35
CA ARG A 49 -1.60 -9.03 -5.44
C ARG A 49 -0.38 -9.93 -5.69
N ALA A 50 0.81 -9.56 -5.22
CA ALA A 50 2.04 -10.36 -5.35
C ALA A 50 2.05 -11.60 -4.43
N GLU A 51 1.02 -12.45 -4.51
CA GLU A 51 0.68 -13.48 -3.52
C GLU A 51 1.79 -14.52 -3.26
N MET A 52 2.66 -14.82 -4.23
CA MET A 52 3.65 -15.91 -4.08
C MET A 52 5.08 -15.44 -3.87
N ASN A 53 5.39 -14.15 -4.03
CA ASN A 53 6.78 -13.69 -3.97
C ASN A 53 6.94 -12.43 -3.10
N ASN A 54 7.33 -12.64 -1.84
CA ASN A 54 7.65 -11.55 -0.92
C ASN A 54 8.84 -10.69 -1.40
N ALA A 55 9.77 -11.25 -2.17
CA ALA A 55 10.87 -10.48 -2.74
C ALA A 55 10.39 -9.56 -3.87
N ALA A 56 9.45 -10.02 -4.70
CA ALA A 56 8.82 -9.16 -5.71
C ALA A 56 7.99 -8.04 -5.06
N ALA A 57 7.23 -8.36 -4.01
CA ALA A 57 6.49 -7.36 -3.23
C ALA A 57 7.42 -6.32 -2.58
N ALA A 58 8.56 -6.76 -2.04
CA ALA A 58 9.57 -5.89 -1.46
C ALA A 58 10.20 -4.97 -2.52
N ALA A 59 10.43 -5.45 -3.74
CA ALA A 59 10.98 -4.63 -4.83
C ALA A 59 10.05 -3.48 -5.25
N ILE A 60 8.72 -3.71 -5.21
CA ILE A 60 7.72 -2.69 -5.55
C ILE A 60 7.80 -1.48 -4.62
N ILE A 61 8.06 -1.69 -3.32
CA ILE A 61 8.15 -0.60 -2.34
C ILE A 61 9.58 -0.21 -2.00
N ALA A 62 10.59 -0.90 -2.54
CA ALA A 62 11.98 -0.67 -2.16
C ALA A 62 12.42 0.78 -2.35
N TRP A 63 11.85 1.49 -3.33
CA TRP A 63 12.16 2.88 -3.62
C TRP A 63 11.42 3.90 -2.74
N TRP A 64 10.44 3.48 -1.92
CA TRP A 64 9.73 4.38 -0.99
C TRP A 64 10.67 5.04 0.01
N HIS A 65 11.71 4.33 0.41
CA HIS A 65 12.80 4.87 1.19
C HIS A 65 14.11 4.57 0.49
N HIS A 66 14.90 5.61 0.26
CA HIS A 66 16.26 5.45 -0.28
C HIS A 66 17.12 4.61 0.67
N ASP A 67 16.93 4.78 1.98
CA ASP A 67 17.56 3.97 3.01
C ASP A 67 16.52 3.51 4.04
N TRP A 68 16.21 2.22 4.00
CA TRP A 68 15.29 1.59 4.94
C TRP A 68 15.89 1.41 6.34
N SER A 69 17.22 1.43 6.48
CA SER A 69 17.88 1.31 7.78
C SER A 69 17.66 2.57 8.64
N GLN A 70 17.49 3.74 8.01
CA GLN A 70 17.17 4.99 8.71
C GLN A 70 15.83 4.96 9.44
N VAL A 71 14.89 4.15 8.95
CA VAL A 71 13.58 3.94 9.60
C VAL A 71 13.54 2.63 10.41
N SER A 72 14.70 2.01 10.65
CA SER A 72 14.83 0.72 11.36
C SER A 72 13.91 -0.36 10.79
N ASP A 73 13.72 -0.36 9.47
CA ASP A 73 12.79 -1.24 8.78
C ASP A 73 13.45 -1.87 7.54
N SER A 74 12.72 -2.73 6.83
CA SER A 74 13.15 -3.29 5.57
C SER A 74 11.99 -3.38 4.57
N PRO A 75 12.27 -3.30 3.26
CA PRO A 75 11.24 -3.45 2.24
C PRO A 75 10.48 -4.79 2.37
N LYS A 76 11.17 -5.86 2.80
CA LYS A 76 10.55 -7.17 3.03
C LYS A 76 9.58 -7.15 4.21
N ALA A 77 9.96 -6.53 5.32
CA ALA A 77 9.12 -6.44 6.51
C ALA A 77 7.90 -5.55 6.26
N ALA A 78 8.09 -4.40 5.63
CA ALA A 78 7.02 -3.50 5.21
C ALA A 78 6.03 -4.17 4.25
N ALA A 79 6.53 -4.84 3.19
CA ALA A 79 5.68 -5.58 2.25
C ALA A 79 4.89 -6.69 2.95
N ALA A 80 5.50 -7.40 3.91
CA ALA A 80 4.81 -8.41 4.70
C ALA A 80 3.72 -7.80 5.61
N ARG A 81 3.91 -6.60 6.16
CA ARG A 81 2.89 -5.88 6.94
C ARG A 81 1.73 -5.45 6.04
N ILE A 82 2.00 -4.82 4.90
CA ILE A 82 0.97 -4.42 3.92
C ILE A 82 0.13 -5.65 3.55
N ARG A 83 0.77 -6.76 3.18
CA ARG A 83 0.06 -8.00 2.82
C ARG A 83 -0.80 -8.56 3.94
N ARG A 84 -0.33 -8.51 5.19
CA ARG A 84 -1.12 -8.94 6.35
C ARG A 84 -2.36 -8.06 6.54
N ALA A 85 -2.19 -6.74 6.44
CA ALA A 85 -3.29 -5.79 6.53
C ALA A 85 -4.30 -5.96 5.39
N SER A 86 -3.84 -6.13 4.14
CA SER A 86 -4.69 -6.42 2.98
C SER A 86 -5.48 -7.70 3.17
N ARG A 87 -4.85 -8.79 3.65
CA ARG A 87 -5.55 -10.06 3.95
C ARG A 87 -6.59 -9.93 5.05
N ALA A 88 -6.32 -9.13 6.09
CA ALA A 88 -7.28 -8.86 7.16
C ALA A 88 -8.50 -8.09 6.63
N LEU A 89 -8.26 -7.13 5.74
CA LEU A 89 -9.29 -6.34 5.09
C LEU A 89 -10.14 -7.17 4.10
N SER A 90 -9.51 -7.96 3.21
CA SER A 90 -10.25 -8.83 2.30
C SER A 90 -11.13 -9.85 3.06
N ARG A 91 -10.70 -10.26 4.26
CA ARG A 91 -11.52 -11.09 5.18
C ARG A 91 -12.70 -10.35 5.80
N ARG A 92 -12.64 -9.03 5.95
CA ARG A 92 -13.74 -8.19 6.42
C ARG A 92 -14.77 -7.89 5.34
N VAL A 93 -14.35 -7.80 4.08
CA VAL A 93 -15.27 -7.53 2.94
C VAL A 93 -16.04 -8.78 2.50
N ARG A 94 -15.54 -9.98 2.83
CA ARG A 94 -16.18 -11.26 2.50
C ARG A 94 -17.15 -11.80 3.56
N GLN A 95 -17.28 -11.11 4.70
CA GLN A 95 -18.22 -11.43 5.78
C GLN A 95 -19.38 -10.44 5.75
#